data_AF-A0A0S8H5S7-F1
#
_entry.id   AF-A0A0S8H5S7-F1
#
_cell.length_a   1.000
_cell.length_b   1.000
_cell.length_c   1.000
_cell.angle_alpha   90.00
_cell.angle_beta   90.00
_cell.angle_gamma   90.00
#
_symmetry.space_group_name_H-M   'P 1'
#
loop_
_entity.id
_entity.type
_entity.pdbx_description
1 polymer ?
#
loop_
_entity_poly.entity_id
_entity_poly.type
_entity_poly.pdbx_seq_one_letter_code
_entity_poly.pdbx_strand_id
1 'polypeptide(L)' 'MIARALRVFASSSPIVFVVFAGCGLAQAAREPEASDPEYNFEVLWETFDRNYGIFGPKRVDWDALYRVYRPLVTRETT' A
#
# COMPACT_ATOMS: atom_id res chain seq x y z
N MET A 1 -40.32 -35.32 -2.82
CA MET A 1 -38.94 -34.88 -3.09
C MET A 1 -38.72 -33.36 -3.06
N ILE A 2 -39.69 -32.52 -2.69
CA ILE A 2 -39.53 -31.04 -2.68
C ILE A 2 -39.27 -30.48 -1.25
N ALA A 3 -39.67 -31.21 -0.19
CA ALA A 3 -39.54 -30.76 1.20
C ALA A 3 -38.15 -31.01 1.87
N ARG A 4 -37.19 -31.61 1.15
CA ARG A 4 -35.80 -31.77 1.63
C ARG A 4 -34.85 -30.66 1.17
N ALA A 5 -35.18 -29.96 0.09
CA ALA A 5 -34.38 -28.84 -0.42
C ALA A 5 -34.54 -27.56 0.42
N LEU A 6 -35.69 -27.39 1.07
CA LEU A 6 -35.97 -26.25 1.97
C LEU A 6 -35.32 -26.35 3.35
N ARG A 7 -34.74 -27.50 3.72
CA ARG A 7 -34.03 -27.68 5.00
C ARG A 7 -32.53 -27.44 4.93
N VAL A 8 -31.94 -27.33 3.74
CA VAL A 8 -30.50 -27.06 3.58
C VAL A 8 -30.21 -25.55 3.54
N PHE A 9 -31.19 -24.73 3.15
CA PHE A 9 -31.02 -23.29 3.03
C PHE A 9 -31.26 -22.49 4.33
N ALA A 10 -31.73 -23.14 5.40
CA ALA A 10 -32.07 -22.49 6.66
C ALA A 10 -30.97 -22.58 7.74
N SER A 11 -29.74 -22.97 7.38
CA SER A 11 -28.61 -23.12 8.31
C SER A 11 -27.38 -22.29 7.95
N SER A 12 -27.44 -21.41 6.95
CA SER A 12 -26.34 -20.51 6.62
C SER A 12 -26.55 -19.16 7.31
N SER A 13 -25.72 -18.92 8.32
CA SER A 13 -25.61 -17.67 9.05
C SER A 13 -25.53 -16.46 8.09
N PRO A 14 -26.30 -15.37 8.33
CA PRO A 14 -26.32 -14.19 7.45
C PRO A 14 -24.97 -13.45 7.37
N ILE A 15 -24.02 -13.80 8.24
CA ILE A 15 -22.65 -13.25 8.28
C ILE A 15 -21.88 -13.58 6.99
N VAL A 16 -22.16 -14.72 6.35
CA VAL A 16 -21.39 -15.20 5.19
C VAL A 16 -21.71 -14.41 3.91
N PHE A 17 -22.88 -13.78 3.82
CA PHE A 17 -23.31 -13.11 2.58
C PHE A 17 -22.66 -11.73 2.35
N VAL A 18 -22.11 -11.10 3.40
CA VAL A 18 -21.50 -9.76 3.31
C VAL A 18 -20.05 -9.81 2.81
N VAL A 19 -19.38 -10.95 2.94
CA VAL A 19 -17.95 -11.08 2.62
C VAL A 19 -17.67 -11.08 1.10
N PHE A 20 -18.63 -11.45 0.27
CA PHE A 20 -18.39 -11.69 -1.17
C PHE A 20 -18.53 -10.47 -2.08
N ALA A 21 -19.04 -9.33 -1.59
CA ALA A 21 -19.23 -8.11 -2.40
C ALA A 21 -18.01 -7.16 -2.37
N GLY A 22 -16.88 -7.57 -1.80
CA GLY A 22 -15.64 -6.76 -1.74
C GLY A 22 -14.68 -6.96 -2.92
N CYS A 23 -14.89 -7.97 -3.77
CA CYS A 23 -13.95 -8.34 -4.84
C CYS A 23 -14.29 -7.63 -6.16
N GLY A 24 -14.28 -6.29 -6.15
CA GLY A 24 -14.60 -5.47 -7.33
C GLY A 24 -13.71 -4.25 -7.53
N LEU A 25 -12.77 -3.97 -6.62
CA LEU A 25 -11.81 -2.87 -6.74
C LEU A 25 -10.39 -3.42 -6.72
N ALA A 26 -10.11 -4.40 -7.58
CA ALA A 26 -8.75 -4.61 -8.04
C ALA A 26 -8.42 -3.43 -8.97
N GLN A 27 -8.12 -2.27 -8.37
CA GLN A 27 -7.43 -1.21 -9.08
C GLN A 27 -6.16 -1.86 -9.62
N ALA A 28 -5.97 -1.80 -10.93
CA ALA A 28 -4.69 -2.09 -11.55
C ALA A 28 -3.71 -1.02 -11.03
N ALA A 29 -3.19 -1.25 -9.82
CA ALA A 29 -2.03 -0.55 -9.34
C ALA A 29 -0.94 -0.88 -10.35
N ARG A 30 -0.49 0.15 -11.08
CA ARG A 30 0.69 0.02 -11.92
C ARG A 30 1.80 -0.41 -10.98
N GLU A 31 2.28 -1.65 -11.13
CA GLU A 31 3.50 -2.10 -10.46
C GLU A 31 4.56 -1.03 -10.74
N PRO A 32 5.12 -0.40 -9.70
CA PRO A 32 6.16 0.58 -9.89
C PRO A 32 7.29 -0.12 -10.64
N GLU A 33 7.61 0.40 -11.82
CA GLU A 33 8.73 -0.12 -12.56
C GLU A 33 9.98 0.13 -11.70
N ALA A 34 10.80 -0.90 -11.47
CA ALA A 34 12.03 -0.73 -10.69
C ALA A 34 12.96 0.37 -11.26
N SER A 35 12.72 0.78 -12.51
CA SER A 35 13.38 1.84 -13.24
C SER A 35 12.85 3.25 -12.95
N ASP A 36 11.75 3.45 -12.21
CA ASP A 36 11.25 4.80 -11.86
C ASP A 36 12.08 5.38 -10.69
N PRO A 37 13.02 6.31 -10.95
CA PRO A 37 13.93 6.80 -9.93
C PRO A 37 13.21 7.69 -8.92
N GLU A 38 12.17 8.42 -9.36
CA GLU A 38 11.37 9.28 -8.49
C GLU A 38 10.59 8.42 -7.50
N TYR A 39 9.95 7.35 -7.97
CA TYR A 39 9.27 6.39 -7.10
C TYR A 39 10.23 5.74 -6.10
N ASN A 40 11.39 5.26 -6.55
CA ASN A 40 12.38 4.63 -5.69
C ASN A 40 12.87 5.58 -4.58
N PHE A 41 13.05 6.86 -4.90
CA PHE A 41 13.44 7.88 -3.92
C PHE A 41 12.37 8.04 -2.84
N GLU A 42 11.09 8.18 -3.21
CA GLU A 42 10.02 8.34 -2.22
C GLU A 42 9.89 7.10 -1.32
N VAL A 43 9.97 5.90 -1.88
CA VAL A 43 9.93 4.65 -1.09
C VAL A 43 11.08 4.60 -0.07
N LEU A 44 12.30 4.95 -0.48
CA LEU A 44 13.43 5.03 0.43
C LEU A 44 13.17 6.07 1.51
N TRP A 45 12.72 7.26 1.10
CA TRP A 45 12.49 8.38 2.00
C TRP A 45 11.49 8.03 3.10
N GLU A 46 10.30 7.56 2.71
CA GLU A 46 9.23 7.13 3.63
C GLU A 46 9.67 5.97 4.51
N THR A 47 10.49 5.06 3.98
CA THR A 47 11.00 3.93 4.77
C THR A 47 11.94 4.42 5.87
N PHE A 48 12.84 5.34 5.59
CA PHE A 48 13.72 5.89 6.62
C PHE A 48 12.95 6.77 7.60
N ASP A 49 12.03 7.60 7.10
CA ASP A 49 11.18 8.45 7.95
C ASP A 49 10.43 7.64 9.01
N ARG A 50 9.81 6.52 8.61
CA ARG A 50 9.06 5.66 9.55
C ARG A 50 9.93 4.82 10.47
N ASN A 51 11.09 4.35 10.01
CA ASN A 51 11.81 3.27 10.68
C ASN A 51 13.13 3.72 11.34
N TYR A 52 13.67 4.89 11.00
CA TYR A 52 14.98 5.32 11.47
C TYR A 52 14.90 6.37 12.58
N GLY A 53 14.88 5.90 13.83
CA GLY A 53 14.66 6.75 15.00
C GLY A 53 15.84 7.61 15.46
N ILE A 54 17.00 7.60 14.78
CA ILE A 54 18.22 8.25 15.29
C ILE A 54 18.63 9.53 14.53
N PHE A 55 17.75 10.11 13.71
CA PHE A 55 18.00 11.44 13.11
C PHE A 55 18.15 12.55 14.16
N GLY A 56 17.28 12.58 15.18
CA GLY A 56 17.33 13.56 16.27
C GLY A 56 18.65 13.51 17.08
N PRO A 57 19.06 12.34 17.62
CA PRO A 57 20.35 12.17 18.29
C PRO A 57 21.56 12.56 17.42
N LYS A 58 21.49 12.34 16.10
CA LYS A 58 22.54 12.76 15.16
C LYS A 58 22.45 14.23 14.75
N ARG A 59 21.43 14.96 15.22
CA ARG A 59 21.13 16.35 14.84
C ARG A 59 20.99 16.53 13.33
N VAL A 60 20.41 15.53 12.67
CA VAL A 60 20.09 15.59 11.24
C VAL A 60 18.68 16.15 11.08
N ASP A 61 18.57 17.25 10.34
CA ASP A 61 17.28 17.77 9.89
C ASP A 61 16.85 16.99 8.64
N TRP A 62 16.07 15.93 8.87
CA TRP A 62 15.62 15.03 7.81
C TRP A 62 14.79 15.78 6.77
N ASP A 63 13.84 16.61 7.20
CA ASP A 63 12.98 17.41 6.30
C ASP A 63 13.78 18.41 5.45
N ALA A 64 14.85 18.99 5.98
CA ALA A 64 15.75 19.83 5.20
C ALA A 64 16.45 19.06 4.10
N LEU A 65 16.91 17.83 4.39
CA LEU A 65 17.54 16.99 3.38
C LEU A 65 16.54 16.61 2.27
N TYR A 66 15.25 16.41 2.58
CA TYR A 66 14.23 16.16 1.55
C TYR A 66 14.18 17.32 0.56
N ARG A 67 14.11 18.56 1.07
CA ARG A 67 14.04 19.76 0.23
C ARG A 67 15.27 19.93 -0.67
N VAL A 68 16.44 19.43 -0.23
CA VAL A 68 17.68 19.47 -1.01
C VAL A 68 17.72 18.37 -2.07
N TYR A 69 17.41 17.12 -1.69
CA TYR A 69 17.63 15.96 -2.57
C TYR A 69 16.44 15.63 -3.47
N ARG A 70 15.21 15.87 -3.03
CA ARG A 70 14.03 15.57 -3.83
C ARG A 70 14.06 16.19 -5.22
N PRO A 71 14.39 17.48 -5.43
CA PRO A 71 14.40 18.07 -6.77
C PRO A 71 15.54 17.56 -7.67
N LEU A 72 16.53 16.85 -7.11
CA LEU A 72 17.65 16.31 -7.88
C LEU A 72 17.31 14.96 -8.53
N VAL A 73 16.30 14.26 -8.03
CA VAL A 73 15.83 13.00 -8.59
C VAL A 73 14.74 13.26 -9.60
N THR A 74 15.01 12.86 -10.84
CA THR A 74 14.10 12.99 -11.97
C THR A 74 13.99 11.65 -12.70
N ARG A 75 13.08 11.55 -13.66
CA ARG A 75 12.97 10.36 -14.54
C ARG A 75 14.25 10.02 -15.32
N GLU A 76 15.19 10.95 -15.46
CA GLU A 76 16.46 10.77 -16.17
C GLU A 76 17.58 10.27 -15.24
N THR A 77 17.33 10.16 -13.93
CA THR A 77 18.32 9.68 -12.95
C THR A 77 18.53 8.17 -13.13
N THR A 78 19.78 7.71 -13.25
CA THR A 78 20.19 6.30 -13.38
C THR A 78 21.00 5.86 -12.17
#